data_AF-A0A6A0QRW2-F1
#
_entry.id   AF-A0A6A0QRW2-F1
#
_cell.length_a   1.000
_cell.length_b   1.000
_cell.length_c   1.000
_cell.angle_alpha   90.00
_cell.angle_beta   90.00
_cell.angle_gamma   90.00
#
_symmetry.space_group_name_H-M   'P 1'
#
loop_
_entity.id
_entity.type
_entity.pdbx_description
1 polymer ?
#
loop_
_entity_poly.entity_id
_entity_poly.type
_entity_poly.pdbx_seq_one_letter_code
_entity_poly.pdbx_strand_id
1 'polypeptide(L)'
;MAESAVAAMITAVPRLSRVRSDVRSLATAPSYRRCCRWRNGATLSPSPMGGWSLMPVRHSTPKWFSRVQLHLGNIRCSPFIKGIAMTSHAERFATSQWTAGIIGLGYVGLPLAVAASRKGLGVIGFDLSAPLTAALMEGRSHVGDVSDSELGRALDDGAVFTADAARLAEADAIFICVPSPLGRNRQPDLSFIESAAETVATVVRPGQLISLESTTYPGSTEDILVPAVEKAGLTVDVDVFVAFSPERVSPGDQLKTADIPKVVGGVSALSGEVAAAAYGRLVPSVHLVSSARAAEMAKLLENTYRAVNIGLINEMAQLAHELDIDIWEVVDAAATKPFGFQAFYPGPGVGGHCIPLDPQYLAWRAREANFTTRFIDTAEQVNSHMPGYVASRVVDILNDRGLPVFGTEILAVGIAYKPDVADDRESASLHVIDELKARGAKVSVFDPLVGADRIRRHDLVPVDEGDDLSRFTMAVVLTDHRVIDYDKIAAQVGVVFDTRGMYRRIGSTAANVHHL
;
A
#
# COMPACT_ATOMS: atom_id res chain seq x y z
N MET A 1 13.15 -5.74 54.09
CA MET A 1 14.48 -6.18 54.59
C MET A 1 14.86 -7.42 53.82
N ALA A 2 16.15 -7.58 53.47
CA ALA A 2 16.87 -8.77 52.97
C ALA A 2 16.09 -9.80 52.10
N GLU A 3 16.39 -10.04 50.82
CA GLU A 3 17.68 -10.44 50.20
C GLU A 3 18.28 -11.79 50.63
N SER A 4 18.82 -12.49 49.63
CA SER A 4 19.72 -13.65 49.67
C SER A 4 19.16 -15.02 50.10
N ALA A 5 19.12 -15.94 49.12
CA ALA A 5 19.28 -17.39 49.31
C ALA A 5 19.65 -18.07 47.97
N VAL A 6 20.88 -17.87 47.48
CA VAL A 6 21.41 -18.57 46.30
C VAL A 6 22.35 -19.69 46.75
N ALA A 7 21.98 -20.95 46.53
CA ALA A 7 22.91 -22.07 46.34
C ALA A 7 22.21 -23.41 45.99
N ALA A 8 22.95 -24.25 45.25
CA ALA A 8 22.88 -25.72 45.24
C ALA A 8 21.54 -26.42 44.88
N MET A 9 21.44 -26.86 43.62
CA MET A 9 21.64 -28.29 43.34
C MET A 9 22.07 -28.55 41.88
N ILE A 10 23.31 -29.04 41.71
CA ILE A 10 23.81 -29.63 40.47
C ILE A 10 23.90 -31.15 40.72
N THR A 11 23.06 -31.94 40.05
CA THR A 11 23.35 -33.29 39.51
C THR A 11 22.07 -33.99 39.06
N ALA A 12 22.00 -34.45 37.80
CA ALA A 12 21.59 -35.81 37.39
C ALA A 12 21.22 -35.86 35.90
N VAL A 13 22.17 -36.24 35.03
CA VAL A 13 21.89 -36.60 33.62
C VAL A 13 22.14 -38.10 33.45
N PRO A 14 21.12 -38.92 33.16
CA PRO A 14 21.32 -40.33 32.82
C PRO A 14 22.06 -40.49 31.49
N ARG A 15 23.04 -41.40 31.45
CA ARG A 15 23.73 -41.76 30.20
C ARG A 15 22.89 -42.77 29.41
N LEU A 16 22.67 -42.53 28.12
CA LEU A 16 22.36 -43.58 27.15
C LEU A 16 23.58 -43.89 26.26
N SER A 17 23.58 -45.07 25.66
CA SER A 17 24.82 -45.80 25.33
C SER A 17 25.08 -45.97 23.83
N ARG A 18 26.36 -45.77 23.46
CA ARG A 18 27.11 -46.44 22.38
C ARG A 18 26.29 -47.03 21.21
N VAL A 19 26.42 -46.40 20.04
CA VAL A 19 26.63 -47.13 18.78
C VAL A 19 27.97 -46.68 18.20
N ARG A 20 28.66 -47.57 17.46
CA ARG A 20 29.95 -47.33 16.83
C ARG A 20 30.01 -48.16 15.53
N SER A 21 30.83 -47.73 14.58
CA SER A 21 30.83 -48.14 13.16
C SER A 21 29.69 -47.47 12.34
N ASP A 22 29.86 -47.19 11.05
CA ASP A 22 30.99 -47.50 10.16
C ASP A 22 31.64 -46.28 9.50
N VAL A 23 32.94 -46.39 9.21
CA VAL A 23 33.67 -45.44 8.36
C VAL A 23 34.02 -46.16 7.06
N ARG A 24 33.46 -45.70 5.94
CA ARG A 24 34.00 -45.98 4.61
C ARG A 24 34.14 -44.70 3.81
N SER A 25 35.32 -44.53 3.22
CA SER A 25 35.67 -43.42 2.36
C SER A 25 34.97 -43.52 1.01
N LEU A 26 34.53 -42.38 0.48
CA LEU A 26 34.63 -42.09 -0.95
C LEU A 26 34.93 -40.60 -1.11
N ALA A 27 35.96 -40.29 -1.90
CA ALA A 27 36.39 -38.92 -2.13
C ALA A 27 36.27 -38.59 -3.61
N THR A 28 35.60 -37.49 -3.94
CA THR A 28 35.87 -36.64 -5.11
C THR A 28 35.15 -35.31 -4.96
N ALA A 29 35.90 -34.21 -4.98
CA ALA A 29 35.35 -32.86 -5.10
C ALA A 29 36.02 -32.19 -6.33
N PRO A 30 35.26 -31.78 -7.37
CA PRO A 30 35.83 -31.14 -8.54
C PRO A 30 36.18 -29.68 -8.24
N SER A 31 37.44 -29.31 -8.45
CA SER A 31 37.92 -27.94 -8.23
C SER A 31 37.58 -27.01 -9.40
N TYR A 32 36.91 -25.89 -9.13
CA TYR A 32 36.82 -24.77 -10.07
C TYR A 32 37.78 -23.64 -9.68
N ARG A 33 38.81 -23.41 -10.51
CA ARG A 33 39.72 -22.25 -10.43
C ARG A 33 40.06 -21.72 -11.82
N ARG A 34 39.41 -20.63 -12.23
CA ARG A 34 39.74 -19.68 -13.32
C ARG A 34 38.52 -18.74 -13.47
N CYS A 35 38.64 -17.48 -13.87
CA CYS A 35 39.83 -16.65 -14.04
C CYS A 35 39.44 -15.17 -13.93
N CYS A 36 40.18 -14.35 -13.21
CA CYS A 36 40.19 -12.90 -13.44
C CYS A 36 41.53 -12.31 -13.00
N ARG A 37 42.28 -11.74 -13.94
CA ARG A 37 43.50 -10.97 -13.64
C ARG A 37 43.12 -9.51 -13.45
N TRP A 38 43.61 -8.89 -12.38
CA TRP A 38 44.01 -7.49 -12.43
C TRP A 38 45.52 -7.40 -12.25
N ARG A 39 46.18 -6.60 -13.08
CA ARG A 39 47.62 -6.29 -12.98
C ARG A 39 47.75 -4.81 -12.68
N ASN A 40 48.32 -4.50 -11.51
CA ASN A 40 49.20 -3.37 -11.19
C ASN A 40 49.53 -3.47 -9.69
N GLY A 41 50.74 -3.22 -9.20
CA GLY A 41 51.95 -2.87 -9.96
C GLY A 41 53.11 -2.30 -9.13
N ALA A 42 53.27 -2.66 -7.85
CA ALA A 42 54.32 -2.11 -6.97
C ALA A 42 54.84 -3.10 -5.92
N THR A 43 56.11 -2.94 -5.53
CA THR A 43 56.96 -3.81 -4.68
C THR A 43 58.07 -2.95 -4.05
N LEU A 44 58.70 -3.20 -2.90
CA LEU A 44 58.62 -4.24 -1.83
C LEU A 44 58.63 -3.48 -0.46
N SER A 45 58.90 -3.97 0.76
CA SER A 45 59.50 -5.20 1.33
C SER A 45 58.94 -5.48 2.76
N PRO A 46 59.22 -6.63 3.42
CA PRO A 46 58.52 -7.03 4.65
C PRO A 46 59.38 -7.12 5.95
N SER A 47 58.66 -7.24 7.08
CA SER A 47 59.06 -7.87 8.37
C SER A 47 59.98 -7.08 9.34
N PRO A 48 60.15 -7.50 10.63
CA PRO A 48 59.37 -8.47 11.43
C PRO A 48 58.93 -7.98 12.85
N MET A 49 58.02 -8.75 13.48
CA MET A 49 57.80 -9.00 14.93
C MET A 49 58.03 -7.92 16.01
N GLY A 50 57.04 -7.73 16.91
CA GLY A 50 57.30 -7.16 18.25
C GLY A 50 56.08 -6.92 19.16
N GLY A 51 55.98 -7.71 20.24
CA GLY A 51 55.41 -7.35 21.56
C GLY A 51 54.05 -6.63 21.70
N TRP A 52 53.08 -7.31 22.33
CA TRP A 52 51.96 -6.61 23.00
C TRP A 52 52.44 -5.97 24.30
N SER A 53 52.10 -4.71 24.55
CA SER A 53 52.20 -4.07 25.87
C SER A 53 51.13 -2.98 26.04
N LEU A 54 50.69 -2.77 27.27
CA LEU A 54 49.54 -1.93 27.62
C LEU A 54 49.98 -0.50 27.96
N MET A 55 49.28 0.49 27.40
CA MET A 55 49.20 1.84 27.98
C MET A 55 47.76 2.39 27.86
N PRO A 56 47.30 3.20 28.84
CA PRO A 56 45.87 3.53 28.98
C PRO A 56 45.42 4.66 28.04
N VAL A 57 44.29 4.45 27.36
CA VAL A 57 43.62 5.50 26.59
C VAL A 57 42.91 6.46 27.56
N ARG A 58 43.29 7.74 27.56
CA ARG A 58 42.60 8.79 28.30
C ARG A 58 41.22 9.05 27.71
N HIS A 59 40.20 9.21 28.55
CA HIS A 59 38.89 9.69 28.10
C HIS A 59 38.98 11.16 27.64
N SER A 60 38.45 11.44 26.45
CA SER A 60 38.19 12.79 25.95
C SER A 60 36.74 12.88 25.46
N THR A 61 35.86 13.39 26.32
CA THR A 61 34.43 13.56 26.01
C THR A 61 34.19 14.85 25.20
N PRO A 62 33.59 14.77 23.98
CA PRO A 62 33.09 15.96 23.29
C PRO A 62 31.80 16.42 23.97
N LYS A 63 31.83 17.61 24.59
CA LYS A 63 30.60 18.28 25.05
C LYS A 63 29.86 18.87 23.84
N TRP A 64 28.64 18.42 23.59
CA TRP A 64 27.64 19.22 22.88
C TRP A 64 26.42 19.38 23.79
N PHE A 65 25.93 20.62 23.88
CA PHE A 65 25.06 21.04 24.97
C PHE A 65 23.58 20.77 24.71
N SER A 66 22.86 20.47 25.79
CA SER A 66 21.41 20.46 25.84
C SER A 66 20.83 21.85 25.60
N ARG A 67 19.84 21.95 24.70
CA ARG A 67 18.88 23.07 24.70
C ARG A 67 17.55 22.68 24.07
N VAL A 68 16.76 21.88 24.80
CA VAL A 68 15.32 21.76 24.51
C VAL A 68 14.68 23.09 24.89
N GLN A 69 14.21 23.83 23.89
CA GLN A 69 13.52 25.10 24.08
C GLN A 69 12.17 25.01 23.38
N LEU A 70 11.09 24.90 24.17
CA LEU A 70 9.72 24.85 23.67
C LEU A 70 9.41 26.09 22.83
N HIS A 71 8.87 25.88 21.64
CA HIS A 71 8.31 26.92 20.77
C HIS A 71 6.93 26.49 20.29
N LEU A 72 5.91 26.86 21.06
CA LEU A 72 4.55 27.03 20.54
C LEU A 72 4.55 28.32 19.71
N GLY A 73 4.53 28.21 18.39
CA GLY A 73 4.53 29.38 17.52
C GLY A 73 4.55 29.05 16.03
N ASN A 74 3.42 29.32 15.37
CA ASN A 74 3.24 29.50 13.92
C ASN A 74 3.93 28.46 13.00
N ILE A 75 3.15 27.47 12.56
CA ILE A 75 3.46 26.66 11.38
C ILE A 75 3.49 27.62 10.16
N ARG A 76 4.70 27.99 9.72
CA ARG A 76 4.93 28.61 8.41
C ARG A 76 5.21 27.51 7.40
N CYS A 77 4.56 27.56 6.24
CA CYS A 77 4.80 26.62 5.15
C CYS A 77 6.29 26.62 4.74
N SER A 78 6.82 25.44 4.41
CA SER A 78 8.23 25.27 4.05
C SER A 78 8.56 26.00 2.73
N PRO A 79 9.49 26.98 2.72
CA PRO A 79 9.73 27.83 1.56
C PRO A 79 10.75 27.22 0.59
N PHE A 80 10.41 26.11 -0.06
CA PHE A 80 11.26 25.52 -1.11
C PHE A 80 11.15 26.23 -2.46
N ILE A 81 10.10 27.03 -2.68
CA ILE A 81 10.03 28.00 -3.78
C ILE A 81 10.57 29.35 -3.27
N LYS A 82 11.87 29.58 -3.45
CA LYS A 82 12.53 30.87 -3.21
C LYS A 82 13.57 31.15 -4.30
N GLY A 83 13.26 32.08 -5.20
CA GLY A 83 14.23 32.67 -6.13
C GLY A 83 13.90 32.52 -7.62
N ILE A 84 13.02 31.59 -7.99
CA ILE A 84 12.45 31.52 -9.35
C ILE A 84 11.26 32.49 -9.40
N ALA A 85 11.27 33.40 -10.38
CA ALA A 85 10.09 34.20 -10.70
C ALA A 85 9.09 33.31 -11.41
N MET A 86 7.86 33.20 -10.89
CA MET A 86 6.83 32.37 -11.51
C MET A 86 6.52 32.88 -12.92
N THR A 87 6.33 31.94 -13.84
CA THR A 87 5.82 32.23 -15.18
C THR A 87 4.39 32.76 -15.09
N SER A 88 3.98 33.62 -16.03
CA SER A 88 2.64 34.25 -16.03
C SER A 88 1.50 33.22 -16.02
N HIS A 89 1.72 32.05 -16.62
CA HIS A 89 0.80 30.91 -16.57
C HIS A 89 0.69 30.32 -15.16
N ALA A 90 1.81 30.10 -14.46
CA ALA A 90 1.79 29.63 -13.08
C ALA A 90 1.18 30.69 -12.12
N GLU A 91 1.52 31.97 -12.30
CA GLU A 91 0.92 33.07 -11.51
C GLU A 91 -0.61 33.13 -11.67
N ARG A 92 -1.13 32.91 -12.89
CA ARG A 92 -2.58 32.81 -13.15
C ARG A 92 -3.23 31.71 -12.31
N PHE A 93 -2.70 30.48 -12.32
CA PHE A 93 -3.29 29.38 -11.53
C PHE A 93 -3.10 29.56 -10.01
N ALA A 94 -2.04 30.25 -9.57
CA ALA A 94 -1.81 30.54 -8.16
C ALA A 94 -2.75 31.63 -7.60
N THR A 95 -3.11 32.65 -8.39
CA THR A 95 -3.74 33.88 -7.90
C THR A 95 -5.15 34.18 -8.44
N SER A 96 -5.44 33.81 -9.69
CA SER A 96 -6.74 34.06 -10.32
C SER A 96 -7.75 32.97 -9.97
N GLN A 97 -9.03 33.27 -10.15
CA GLN A 97 -10.07 32.24 -10.16
C GLN A 97 -10.03 31.45 -11.48
N TRP A 98 -10.28 30.15 -11.38
CA TRP A 98 -10.26 29.19 -12.48
C TRP A 98 -11.20 28.02 -12.18
N THR A 99 -11.55 27.25 -13.21
CA THR A 99 -12.48 26.11 -13.09
C THR A 99 -11.74 24.77 -13.22
N ALA A 100 -11.97 23.88 -12.26
CA ALA A 100 -11.53 22.49 -12.29
C ALA A 100 -12.53 21.62 -13.07
N GLY A 101 -12.09 21.00 -14.16
CA GLY A 101 -12.78 19.90 -14.83
C GLY A 101 -12.24 18.57 -14.30
N ILE A 102 -13.10 17.61 -13.94
CA ILE A 102 -12.67 16.30 -13.43
C ILE A 102 -13.29 15.21 -14.30
N ILE A 103 -12.47 14.34 -14.88
CA ILE A 103 -12.92 13.20 -15.71
C ILE A 103 -12.86 11.92 -14.85
N GLY A 104 -14.02 11.29 -14.64
CA GLY A 104 -14.19 10.11 -13.80
C GLY A 104 -14.49 10.47 -12.35
N LEU A 105 -15.71 10.20 -11.88
CA LEU A 105 -16.22 10.68 -10.58
C LEU A 105 -16.19 9.62 -9.47
N GLY A 106 -15.31 8.63 -9.57
CA GLY A 106 -15.10 7.63 -8.52
C GLY A 106 -14.28 8.13 -7.33
N TYR A 107 -13.70 7.18 -6.58
CA TYR A 107 -12.93 7.36 -5.33
C TYR A 107 -11.74 8.34 -5.38
N VAL A 108 -11.35 8.85 -6.55
CA VAL A 108 -10.30 9.87 -6.71
C VAL A 108 -10.91 11.21 -7.12
N GLY A 109 -11.67 11.21 -8.23
CA GLY A 109 -12.18 12.44 -8.83
C GLY A 109 -13.26 13.16 -8.00
N LEU A 110 -14.16 12.44 -7.33
CA LEU A 110 -15.20 13.09 -6.52
C LEU A 110 -14.65 13.76 -5.24
N PRO A 111 -13.73 13.13 -4.47
CA PRO A 111 -12.98 13.83 -3.42
C PRO A 111 -12.21 15.05 -3.93
N LEU A 112 -11.58 14.97 -5.11
CA LEU A 112 -10.85 16.09 -5.73
C LEU A 112 -11.78 17.25 -6.11
N ALA A 113 -12.94 16.96 -6.71
CA ALA A 113 -13.95 17.93 -7.08
C ALA A 113 -14.51 18.69 -5.85
N VAL A 114 -14.83 17.95 -4.78
CA VAL A 114 -15.29 18.54 -3.51
C VAL A 114 -14.16 19.29 -2.79
N ALA A 115 -12.90 18.86 -2.93
CA ALA A 115 -11.76 19.62 -2.44
C ALA A 115 -11.56 20.94 -3.21
N ALA A 116 -11.79 20.98 -4.51
CA ALA A 116 -11.69 22.18 -5.33
C ALA A 116 -12.78 23.22 -4.98
N SER A 117 -14.06 22.82 -4.85
CA SER A 117 -15.14 23.78 -4.49
C SER A 117 -14.85 24.47 -3.15
N ARG A 118 -14.39 23.72 -2.14
CA ARG A 118 -14.00 24.24 -0.82
C ARG A 118 -12.86 25.27 -0.85
N LYS A 119 -12.11 25.37 -1.95
CA LYS A 119 -11.05 26.37 -2.18
C LYS A 119 -11.55 27.58 -2.98
N GLY A 120 -12.86 27.68 -3.17
CA GLY A 120 -13.54 28.73 -3.94
C GLY A 120 -13.24 28.65 -5.44
N LEU A 121 -13.02 27.46 -5.99
CA LEU A 121 -12.82 27.22 -7.42
C LEU A 121 -14.12 26.76 -8.09
N GLY A 122 -14.29 27.07 -9.37
CA GLY A 122 -15.37 26.47 -10.17
C GLY A 122 -15.13 24.97 -10.35
N VAL A 123 -16.20 24.16 -10.44
CA VAL A 123 -16.09 22.70 -10.53
C VAL A 123 -17.06 22.15 -11.59
N ILE A 124 -16.51 21.38 -12.54
CA ILE A 124 -17.23 20.63 -13.57
C ILE A 124 -16.77 19.17 -13.49
N GLY A 125 -17.54 18.33 -12.79
CA GLY A 125 -17.32 16.90 -12.76
C GLY A 125 -17.98 16.22 -13.96
N PHE A 126 -17.24 15.39 -14.69
CA PHE A 126 -17.70 14.62 -15.83
C PHE A 126 -17.55 13.11 -15.59
N ASP A 127 -18.61 12.36 -15.86
CA ASP A 127 -18.59 10.90 -15.89
C ASP A 127 -19.55 10.37 -16.96
N LEU A 128 -19.19 9.27 -17.63
CA LEU A 128 -20.01 8.65 -18.68
C LEU A 128 -21.34 8.09 -18.12
N SER A 129 -21.41 7.80 -16.82
CA SER A 129 -22.61 7.30 -16.18
C SER A 129 -23.62 8.41 -15.86
N ALA A 130 -24.53 8.68 -16.80
CA ALA A 130 -25.63 9.62 -16.59
C ALA A 130 -26.46 9.36 -15.29
N PRO A 131 -26.73 8.11 -14.87
CA PRO A 131 -27.36 7.83 -13.57
C PRO A 131 -26.51 8.24 -12.37
N LEU A 132 -25.18 8.13 -12.47
CA LEU A 132 -24.24 8.57 -11.43
C LEU A 132 -24.24 10.09 -11.30
N THR A 133 -24.12 10.80 -12.42
CA THR A 133 -24.09 12.27 -12.43
C THR A 133 -25.43 12.86 -11.97
N ALA A 134 -26.56 12.22 -12.30
CA ALA A 134 -27.87 12.59 -11.78
C ALA A 134 -27.93 12.43 -10.24
N ALA A 135 -27.52 11.28 -9.70
CA ALA A 135 -27.49 11.07 -8.25
C ALA A 135 -26.58 12.07 -7.51
N LEU A 136 -25.43 12.42 -8.11
CA LEU A 136 -24.52 13.44 -7.57
C LEU A 136 -25.13 14.85 -7.60
N MET A 137 -25.85 15.22 -8.67
CA MET A 137 -26.61 16.48 -8.74
C MET A 137 -27.80 16.53 -7.77
N GLU A 138 -28.32 15.37 -7.33
CA GLU A 138 -29.29 15.26 -6.25
C GLU A 138 -28.64 15.17 -4.85
N GLY A 139 -27.33 15.43 -4.74
CA GLY A 139 -26.61 15.50 -3.47
C GLY A 139 -26.26 14.15 -2.83
N ARG A 140 -26.49 13.02 -3.52
CA ARG A 140 -26.20 11.67 -3.01
C ARG A 140 -24.82 11.18 -3.44
N SER A 141 -23.93 10.99 -2.48
CA SER A 141 -22.62 10.38 -2.72
C SER A 141 -22.72 8.87 -2.90
N HIS A 142 -21.70 8.30 -3.57
CA HIS A 142 -21.52 6.86 -3.74
C HIS A 142 -20.13 6.38 -3.27
N VAL A 143 -19.32 7.27 -2.69
CA VAL A 143 -17.98 6.97 -2.14
C VAL A 143 -17.93 7.34 -0.66
N GLY A 144 -17.29 6.52 0.17
CA GLY A 144 -17.24 6.76 1.62
C GLY A 144 -16.50 8.03 2.04
N ASP A 145 -15.56 8.50 1.23
CA ASP A 145 -14.69 9.64 1.55
C ASP A 145 -15.37 11.01 1.37
N VAL A 146 -16.57 11.05 0.77
CA VAL A 146 -17.41 12.24 0.60
C VAL A 146 -18.81 11.92 1.11
N SER A 147 -19.25 12.60 2.16
CA SER A 147 -20.63 12.50 2.64
C SER A 147 -21.60 13.40 1.85
N ASP A 148 -22.89 13.07 1.86
CA ASP A 148 -23.95 13.86 1.19
C ASP A 148 -23.96 15.34 1.64
N SER A 149 -23.62 15.63 2.90
CA SER A 149 -23.51 17.02 3.40
C SER A 149 -22.27 17.75 2.89
N GLU A 150 -21.20 17.02 2.55
CA GLU A 150 -20.00 17.57 1.91
C GLU A 150 -20.22 17.80 0.40
N LEU A 151 -21.01 16.94 -0.25
CA LEU A 151 -21.42 17.04 -1.64
C LEU A 151 -22.47 18.16 -1.85
N GLY A 152 -23.49 18.22 -0.99
CA GLY A 152 -24.53 19.27 -1.03
C GLY A 152 -23.94 20.68 -0.96
N ARG A 153 -22.96 20.90 -0.07
CA ARG A 153 -22.22 22.17 -0.01
C ARG A 153 -21.47 22.50 -1.30
N ALA A 154 -20.91 21.49 -1.99
CA ALA A 154 -20.27 21.73 -3.28
C ALA A 154 -21.29 22.14 -4.37
N LEU A 155 -22.51 21.58 -4.33
CA LEU A 155 -23.61 22.02 -5.20
C LEU A 155 -24.07 23.45 -4.87
N ASP A 156 -24.19 23.79 -3.57
CA ASP A 156 -24.51 25.15 -3.11
C ASP A 156 -23.44 26.18 -3.54
N ASP A 157 -22.15 25.78 -3.51
CA ASP A 157 -21.01 26.54 -4.03
C ASP A 157 -20.97 26.61 -5.58
N GLY A 158 -21.88 25.92 -6.28
CA GLY A 158 -22.03 25.98 -7.75
C GLY A 158 -21.30 24.88 -8.55
N ALA A 159 -20.88 23.78 -7.92
CA ALA A 159 -20.33 22.62 -8.64
C ALA A 159 -21.39 21.96 -9.53
N VAL A 160 -20.98 21.52 -10.73
CA VAL A 160 -21.83 20.81 -11.68
C VAL A 160 -21.27 19.42 -11.97
N PHE A 161 -22.11 18.39 -11.88
CA PHE A 161 -21.80 17.02 -12.30
C PHE A 161 -22.62 16.66 -13.55
N THR A 162 -21.98 16.16 -14.59
CA THR A 162 -22.58 16.03 -15.93
C THR A 162 -22.06 14.82 -16.72
N ALA A 163 -22.90 14.27 -17.60
CA ALA A 163 -22.50 13.30 -18.61
C ALA A 163 -22.30 13.92 -20.01
N ASP A 164 -22.43 15.25 -20.12
CA ASP A 164 -22.03 16.02 -21.30
C ASP A 164 -20.56 16.44 -21.19
N ALA A 165 -19.71 15.85 -22.05
CA ALA A 165 -18.29 16.17 -22.12
C ALA A 165 -18.02 17.60 -22.57
N ALA A 166 -18.89 18.24 -23.38
CA ALA A 166 -18.64 19.56 -23.94
C ALA A 166 -18.45 20.65 -22.87
N ARG A 167 -19.07 20.48 -21.70
CA ARG A 167 -18.88 21.32 -20.51
C ARG A 167 -17.40 21.42 -20.07
N LEU A 168 -16.57 20.41 -20.34
CA LEU A 168 -15.14 20.43 -19.98
C LEU A 168 -14.35 21.51 -20.71
N ALA A 169 -14.84 22.04 -21.84
CA ALA A 169 -14.22 23.18 -22.53
C ALA A 169 -14.27 24.48 -21.69
N GLU A 170 -15.17 24.58 -20.72
CA GLU A 170 -15.23 25.71 -19.78
C GLU A 170 -14.13 25.62 -18.70
N ALA A 171 -13.61 24.43 -18.41
CA ALA A 171 -12.57 24.24 -17.40
C ALA A 171 -11.23 24.88 -17.83
N ASP A 172 -10.41 25.25 -16.85
CA ASP A 172 -9.04 25.74 -17.05
C ASP A 172 -7.99 24.69 -16.68
N ALA A 173 -8.30 23.80 -15.74
CA ALA A 173 -7.50 22.61 -15.44
C ALA A 173 -8.39 21.36 -15.54
N ILE A 174 -8.00 20.36 -16.33
CA ILE A 174 -8.71 19.09 -16.48
C ILE A 174 -7.91 17.97 -15.79
N PHE A 175 -8.52 17.30 -14.83
CA PHE A 175 -7.92 16.25 -14.01
C PHE A 175 -8.50 14.87 -14.38
N ILE A 176 -7.65 13.95 -14.85
CA ILE A 176 -8.06 12.62 -15.33
C ILE A 176 -7.93 11.59 -14.20
N CYS A 177 -9.08 11.19 -13.66
CA CYS A 177 -9.26 10.37 -12.45
C CYS A 177 -10.00 9.04 -12.73
N VAL A 178 -9.85 8.51 -13.94
CA VAL A 178 -10.52 7.29 -14.42
C VAL A 178 -9.89 6.01 -13.83
N PRO A 179 -10.59 4.85 -13.88
CA PRO A 179 -10.02 3.57 -13.47
C PRO A 179 -8.76 3.18 -14.27
N SER A 180 -7.84 2.50 -13.61
CA SER A 180 -6.62 1.92 -14.20
C SER A 180 -6.50 0.42 -13.83
N PRO A 181 -7.34 -0.47 -14.41
CA PRO A 181 -7.35 -1.88 -14.07
C PRO A 181 -6.23 -2.66 -14.76
N LEU A 182 -5.99 -3.90 -14.34
CA LEU A 182 -5.23 -4.86 -15.14
C LEU A 182 -6.16 -5.68 -16.03
N GLY A 183 -5.68 -5.97 -17.24
CA GLY A 183 -6.27 -6.96 -18.13
C GLY A 183 -6.04 -8.40 -17.64
N ARG A 184 -6.70 -9.36 -18.31
CA ARG A 184 -6.76 -10.79 -17.92
C ARG A 184 -5.40 -11.46 -17.65
N ASN A 185 -4.32 -11.01 -18.29
CA ASN A 185 -2.98 -11.58 -18.13
C ASN A 185 -2.08 -10.75 -17.19
N ARG A 186 -2.69 -9.90 -16.35
CA ARG A 186 -2.04 -8.94 -15.42
C ARG A 186 -1.15 -7.90 -16.12
N GLN A 187 -1.44 -7.60 -17.38
CA GLN A 187 -0.91 -6.42 -18.07
C GLN A 187 -1.76 -5.18 -17.77
N PRO A 188 -1.20 -3.95 -17.80
CA PRO A 188 -1.98 -2.71 -17.78
C PRO A 188 -3.13 -2.71 -18.80
N ASP A 189 -4.31 -2.26 -18.38
CA ASP A 189 -5.36 -1.80 -19.28
C ASP A 189 -5.34 -0.27 -19.29
N LEU A 190 -5.13 0.31 -20.47
CA LEU A 190 -5.03 1.75 -20.69
C LEU A 190 -6.30 2.34 -21.31
N SER A 191 -7.26 1.50 -21.73
CA SER A 191 -8.42 1.92 -22.55
C SER A 191 -9.25 3.04 -21.92
N PHE A 192 -9.32 3.07 -20.58
CA PHE A 192 -9.96 4.15 -19.81
C PHE A 192 -9.19 5.48 -19.92
N ILE A 193 -7.86 5.45 -19.82
CA ILE A 193 -6.99 6.64 -19.92
C ILE A 193 -6.94 7.12 -21.37
N GLU A 194 -6.88 6.21 -22.34
CA GLU A 194 -6.95 6.49 -23.77
C GLU A 194 -8.29 7.15 -24.13
N SER A 195 -9.42 6.61 -23.68
CA SER A 195 -10.75 7.19 -23.90
C SER A 195 -10.93 8.56 -23.20
N ALA A 196 -10.33 8.75 -22.02
CA ALA A 196 -10.26 10.07 -21.38
C ALA A 196 -9.41 11.06 -22.19
N ALA A 197 -8.30 10.62 -22.78
CA ALA A 197 -7.46 11.44 -23.65
C ALA A 197 -8.16 11.81 -24.97
N GLU A 198 -8.89 10.86 -25.57
CA GLU A 198 -9.76 11.15 -26.72
C GLU A 198 -10.86 12.16 -26.38
N THR A 199 -11.45 12.05 -25.19
CA THR A 199 -12.43 13.04 -24.68
C THR A 199 -11.78 14.42 -24.58
N VAL A 200 -10.60 14.54 -23.93
CA VAL A 200 -9.82 15.78 -23.87
C VAL A 200 -9.53 16.36 -25.25
N ALA A 201 -9.12 15.53 -26.22
CA ALA A 201 -8.81 15.97 -27.59
C ALA A 201 -10.01 16.62 -28.33
N THR A 202 -11.25 16.43 -27.85
CA THR A 202 -12.45 17.07 -28.41
C THR A 202 -12.86 18.38 -27.72
N VAL A 203 -12.30 18.70 -26.55
CA VAL A 203 -12.70 19.85 -25.70
C VAL A 203 -11.55 20.77 -25.31
N VAL A 204 -10.31 20.35 -25.57
CA VAL A 204 -9.11 21.09 -25.15
C VAL A 204 -8.96 22.42 -25.90
N ARG A 205 -8.54 23.47 -25.18
CA ARG A 205 -8.34 24.83 -25.68
C ARG A 205 -7.04 25.45 -25.16
N PRO A 206 -6.50 26.48 -25.83
CA PRO A 206 -5.37 27.24 -25.32
C PRO A 206 -5.59 27.80 -23.90
N GLY A 207 -4.50 27.86 -23.13
CA GLY A 207 -4.46 28.30 -21.75
C GLY A 207 -4.93 27.27 -20.72
N GLN A 208 -5.11 25.99 -21.09
CA GLN A 208 -5.48 24.91 -20.16
C GLN A 208 -4.29 24.14 -19.61
N LEU A 209 -4.48 23.58 -18.40
CA LEU A 209 -3.69 22.50 -17.82
C LEU A 209 -4.46 21.17 -17.99
N ILE A 210 -3.79 20.12 -18.47
CA ILE A 210 -4.29 18.74 -18.43
C ILE A 210 -3.39 17.94 -17.48
N SER A 211 -3.96 17.30 -16.46
CA SER A 211 -3.21 16.48 -15.51
C SER A 211 -3.80 15.07 -15.41
N LEU A 212 -2.94 14.06 -15.52
CA LEU A 212 -3.29 12.67 -15.22
C LEU A 212 -3.09 12.39 -13.71
N GLU A 213 -4.11 11.84 -13.06
CA GLU A 213 -4.02 11.37 -11.66
C GLU A 213 -4.20 9.85 -11.51
N SER A 214 -4.75 9.21 -12.54
CA SER A 214 -4.95 7.76 -12.62
C SER A 214 -3.60 7.04 -12.60
N THR A 215 -3.42 6.03 -11.74
CA THR A 215 -2.15 5.29 -11.64
C THR A 215 -1.75 4.68 -12.99
N THR A 216 -0.49 4.82 -13.37
CA THR A 216 0.03 4.31 -14.64
C THR A 216 1.55 4.12 -14.61
N TYR A 217 2.15 3.59 -15.67
CA TYR A 217 3.59 3.36 -15.77
C TYR A 217 4.38 4.59 -16.26
N PRO A 218 5.71 4.66 -15.99
CA PRO A 218 6.55 5.76 -16.45
C PRO A 218 6.56 5.91 -17.98
N GLY A 219 5.99 7.01 -18.45
CA GLY A 219 5.87 7.43 -19.84
C GLY A 219 4.44 7.73 -20.26
N SER A 220 3.42 7.09 -19.69
CA SER A 220 2.03 7.15 -20.20
C SER A 220 1.47 8.57 -20.36
N THR A 221 1.82 9.51 -19.48
CA THR A 221 1.40 10.92 -19.59
C THR A 221 1.94 11.57 -20.87
N GLU A 222 3.19 11.28 -21.24
CA GLU A 222 3.79 11.74 -22.50
C GLU A 222 3.29 10.89 -23.69
N ASP A 223 3.26 9.57 -23.53
CA ASP A 223 2.95 8.62 -24.60
C ASP A 223 1.46 8.66 -25.02
N ILE A 224 0.55 9.18 -24.18
CA ILE A 224 -0.90 9.25 -24.43
C ILE A 224 -1.42 10.70 -24.52
N LEU A 225 -1.15 11.57 -23.52
CA LEU A 225 -1.80 12.89 -23.48
C LEU A 225 -1.18 13.91 -24.45
N VAL A 226 0.12 13.83 -24.72
CA VAL A 226 0.76 14.74 -25.69
C VAL A 226 0.22 14.50 -27.11
N PRO A 227 0.17 13.26 -27.64
CA PRO A 227 -0.50 12.99 -28.92
C PRO A 227 -1.97 13.42 -28.96
N ALA A 228 -2.69 13.36 -27.82
CA ALA A 228 -4.09 13.77 -27.76
C ALA A 228 -4.27 15.29 -27.95
N VAL A 229 -3.42 16.14 -27.34
CA VAL A 229 -3.49 17.60 -27.54
C VAL A 229 -2.88 18.04 -28.88
N GLU A 230 -1.84 17.36 -29.37
CA GLU A 230 -1.29 17.59 -30.71
C GLU A 230 -2.30 17.24 -31.81
N LYS A 231 -3.10 16.17 -31.64
CA LYS A 231 -4.23 15.80 -32.51
C LYS A 231 -5.35 16.85 -32.54
N ALA A 232 -5.49 17.64 -31.46
CA ALA A 232 -6.37 18.81 -31.42
C ALA A 232 -5.76 20.08 -32.06
N GLY A 233 -4.51 20.00 -32.54
CA GLY A 233 -3.78 21.12 -33.16
C GLY A 233 -3.11 22.07 -32.17
N LEU A 234 -2.95 21.67 -30.90
CA LEU A 234 -2.37 22.49 -29.83
C LEU A 234 -0.96 22.02 -29.48
N THR A 235 -0.05 22.98 -29.24
CA THR A 235 1.35 22.70 -28.92
C THR A 235 1.58 22.77 -27.41
N VAL A 236 2.22 21.75 -26.85
CA VAL A 236 2.57 21.70 -25.42
C VAL A 236 3.53 22.83 -25.06
N ASP A 237 3.34 23.41 -23.85
CA ASP A 237 4.04 24.57 -23.29
C ASP A 237 3.89 25.90 -24.06
N VAL A 238 3.20 25.90 -25.19
CA VAL A 238 2.83 27.10 -25.96
C VAL A 238 1.34 27.39 -25.79
N ASP A 239 0.49 26.41 -26.10
CA ASP A 239 -0.96 26.49 -26.00
C ASP A 239 -1.49 25.83 -24.72
N VAL A 240 -0.92 24.67 -24.34
CA VAL A 240 -1.43 23.82 -23.25
C VAL A 240 -0.33 23.24 -22.37
N PHE A 241 -0.65 22.97 -21.12
CA PHE A 241 0.28 22.40 -20.13
C PHE A 241 -0.12 20.97 -19.79
N VAL A 242 0.83 20.03 -19.72
CA VAL A 242 0.55 18.61 -19.49
C VAL A 242 1.38 18.06 -18.34
N ALA A 243 0.74 17.38 -17.37
CA ALA A 243 1.37 16.90 -16.16
C ALA A 243 0.83 15.57 -15.64
N PHE A 244 1.56 14.98 -14.69
CA PHE A 244 1.14 13.86 -13.86
C PHE A 244 1.19 14.25 -12.37
N SER A 245 0.22 13.77 -11.60
CA SER A 245 0.15 13.97 -10.16
C SER A 245 -0.70 12.85 -9.52
N PRO A 246 -0.10 11.84 -8.87
CA PRO A 246 -0.84 10.67 -8.42
C PRO A 246 -1.70 10.95 -7.19
N GLU A 247 -2.82 10.24 -7.06
CA GLU A 247 -3.53 10.12 -5.79
C GLU A 247 -2.78 9.19 -4.80
N ARG A 248 -2.74 9.59 -3.53
CA ARG A 248 -1.96 9.02 -2.43
C ARG A 248 -2.78 8.78 -1.15
N VAL A 249 -4.09 9.09 -1.14
CA VAL A 249 -5.05 8.64 -0.11
C VAL A 249 -4.96 7.12 0.15
N SER A 250 -5.12 6.72 1.42
CA SER A 250 -5.41 5.32 1.79
C SER A 250 -6.87 5.21 2.24
N PRO A 251 -7.70 4.32 1.65
CA PRO A 251 -9.09 4.14 2.08
C PRO A 251 -9.21 3.80 3.56
N GLY A 252 -10.11 4.46 4.29
CA GLY A 252 -10.30 4.27 5.74
C GLY A 252 -9.21 4.92 6.62
N ASP A 253 -8.35 5.77 6.07
CA ASP A 253 -7.51 6.69 6.85
C ASP A 253 -8.30 7.96 7.25
N GLN A 254 -7.76 8.77 8.16
CA GLN A 254 -8.36 10.06 8.55
C GLN A 254 -7.96 11.20 7.60
N LEU A 255 -6.84 11.07 6.88
CA LEU A 255 -6.34 12.08 5.94
C LEU A 255 -7.08 11.98 4.60
N LYS A 256 -7.80 13.04 4.20
CA LYS A 256 -8.43 13.13 2.87
C LYS A 256 -7.44 13.70 1.83
N THR A 257 -7.80 13.67 0.54
CA THR A 257 -6.99 14.25 -0.56
C THR A 257 -6.52 15.69 -0.25
N ALA A 258 -7.38 16.50 0.39
CA ALA A 258 -7.08 17.88 0.73
C ALA A 258 -6.03 18.08 1.85
N ASP A 259 -5.62 17.01 2.54
CA ASP A 259 -4.66 17.02 3.66
C ASP A 259 -3.28 16.45 3.25
N ILE A 260 -3.19 15.80 2.09
CA ILE A 260 -2.02 15.03 1.65
C ILE A 260 -1.18 15.84 0.64
N PRO A 261 0.15 15.93 0.80
CA PRO A 261 1.02 16.52 -0.21
C PRO A 261 0.99 15.77 -1.54
N LYS A 262 0.66 16.46 -2.64
CA LYS A 262 0.72 15.91 -4.00
C LYS A 262 2.17 15.95 -4.51
N VAL A 263 2.60 14.88 -5.18
CA VAL A 263 3.81 14.88 -6.01
C VAL A 263 3.39 15.31 -7.41
N VAL A 264 4.08 16.25 -8.04
CA VAL A 264 3.67 16.80 -9.34
C VAL A 264 4.86 16.78 -10.29
N GLY A 265 4.67 16.33 -11.52
CA GLY A 265 5.69 16.38 -12.57
C GLY A 265 5.06 16.76 -13.91
N GLY A 266 5.52 17.85 -14.52
CA GLY A 266 5.13 18.20 -15.88
C GLY A 266 5.87 17.37 -16.93
N VAL A 267 5.35 17.31 -18.16
CA VAL A 267 6.13 16.79 -19.31
C VAL A 267 7.33 17.70 -19.63
N SER A 268 7.31 18.94 -19.13
CA SER A 268 8.45 19.86 -19.05
C SER A 268 8.47 20.61 -17.71
N ALA A 269 9.48 21.48 -17.54
CA ALA A 269 9.55 22.40 -16.41
C ALA A 269 8.38 23.41 -16.37
N LEU A 270 7.95 23.97 -17.50
CA LEU A 270 6.88 24.98 -17.53
C LEU A 270 5.53 24.34 -17.18
N SER A 271 5.19 23.23 -17.81
CA SER A 271 4.01 22.44 -17.42
C SER A 271 4.07 22.00 -15.94
N GLY A 272 5.26 21.72 -15.41
CA GLY A 272 5.47 21.39 -14.00
C GLY A 272 5.21 22.57 -13.05
N GLU A 273 5.69 23.77 -13.36
CA GLU A 273 5.39 25.00 -12.62
C GLU A 273 3.89 25.31 -12.62
N VAL A 274 3.23 25.22 -13.79
CA VAL A 274 1.80 25.47 -13.95
C VAL A 274 0.97 24.49 -13.13
N ALA A 275 1.28 23.19 -13.23
CA ALA A 275 0.61 22.16 -12.44
C ALA A 275 0.84 22.35 -10.94
N ALA A 276 2.07 22.68 -10.51
CA ALA A 276 2.38 22.93 -9.11
C ALA A 276 1.63 24.15 -8.55
N ALA A 277 1.42 25.20 -9.35
CA ALA A 277 0.60 26.34 -8.98
C ALA A 277 -0.89 25.98 -8.82
N ALA A 278 -1.45 25.19 -9.75
CA ALA A 278 -2.84 24.72 -9.66
C ALA A 278 -3.07 23.81 -8.44
N TYR A 279 -2.25 22.77 -8.27
CA TYR A 279 -2.31 21.89 -7.10
C TYR A 279 -2.02 22.63 -5.79
N GLY A 280 -1.19 23.68 -5.81
CA GLY A 280 -0.89 24.52 -4.65
C GLY A 280 -2.10 25.27 -4.07
N ARG A 281 -3.20 25.43 -4.82
CA ARG A 281 -4.49 25.88 -4.26
C ARG A 281 -5.30 24.77 -3.60
N LEU A 282 -5.13 23.52 -4.05
CA LEU A 282 -5.93 22.36 -3.64
C LEU A 282 -5.40 21.71 -2.35
N VAL A 283 -4.08 21.47 -2.25
CA VAL A 283 -3.44 20.69 -1.18
C VAL A 283 -2.46 21.52 -0.34
N PRO A 284 -2.09 21.12 0.90
CA PRO A 284 -1.24 21.92 1.79
C PRO A 284 0.17 22.19 1.27
N SER A 285 0.68 21.34 0.37
CA SER A 285 1.98 21.52 -0.27
C SER A 285 2.12 20.63 -1.51
N VAL A 286 2.91 21.08 -2.49
CA VAL A 286 3.29 20.31 -3.67
C VAL A 286 4.77 19.96 -3.61
N HIS A 287 5.11 18.72 -3.94
CA HIS A 287 6.47 18.28 -4.21
C HIS A 287 6.68 18.18 -5.73
N LEU A 288 7.18 19.26 -6.33
CA LEU A 288 7.49 19.32 -7.77
C LEU A 288 8.75 18.51 -8.08
N VAL A 289 8.62 17.52 -8.96
CA VAL A 289 9.72 16.71 -9.50
C VAL A 289 10.00 17.07 -10.96
N SER A 290 11.16 16.64 -11.48
CA SER A 290 11.71 17.13 -12.76
C SER A 290 10.99 16.64 -14.02
N SER A 291 10.07 15.67 -13.94
CA SER A 291 9.28 15.19 -15.08
C SER A 291 8.05 14.39 -14.65
N ALA A 292 7.06 14.27 -15.53
CA ALA A 292 5.90 13.39 -15.37
C ALA A 292 6.34 11.94 -15.07
N ARG A 293 7.32 11.40 -15.84
CA ARG A 293 7.92 10.08 -15.60
C ARG A 293 8.45 9.87 -14.18
N ALA A 294 8.98 10.91 -13.54
CA ALA A 294 9.46 10.83 -12.16
C ALA A 294 8.29 10.75 -11.16
N ALA A 295 7.19 11.46 -11.41
CA ALA A 295 5.98 11.41 -10.57
C ALA A 295 5.19 10.10 -10.75
N GLU A 296 5.10 9.58 -11.98
CA GLU A 296 4.57 8.25 -12.29
C GLU A 296 5.37 7.17 -11.56
N MET A 297 6.71 7.20 -11.69
CA MET A 297 7.58 6.22 -11.04
C MET A 297 7.53 6.31 -9.52
N ALA A 298 7.36 7.50 -8.93
CA ALA A 298 7.23 7.67 -7.49
C ALA A 298 6.02 6.91 -6.92
N LYS A 299 4.85 6.99 -7.57
CA LYS A 299 3.64 6.25 -7.17
C LYS A 299 3.82 4.74 -7.21
N LEU A 300 4.43 4.23 -8.28
CA LEU A 300 4.69 2.79 -8.40
C LEU A 300 5.77 2.33 -7.42
N LEU A 301 6.76 3.17 -7.10
CA LEU A 301 7.78 2.88 -6.10
C LEU A 301 7.21 2.83 -4.67
N GLU A 302 6.31 3.73 -4.29
CA GLU A 302 5.60 3.71 -2.99
C GLU A 302 4.87 2.39 -2.76
N ASN A 303 4.10 1.94 -3.76
CA ASN A 303 3.33 0.71 -3.66
C ASN A 303 4.20 -0.54 -3.84
N THR A 304 5.24 -0.50 -4.68
CA THR A 304 6.24 -1.58 -4.79
C THR A 304 7.02 -1.77 -3.49
N TYR A 305 7.43 -0.67 -2.83
CA TYR A 305 8.11 -0.74 -1.53
C TYR A 305 7.22 -1.44 -0.49
N ARG A 306 5.94 -1.08 -0.40
CA ARG A 306 4.99 -1.76 0.49
C ARG A 306 4.78 -3.23 0.11
N ALA A 307 4.64 -3.56 -1.18
CA ALA A 307 4.51 -4.95 -1.65
C ALA A 307 5.71 -5.83 -1.24
N VAL A 308 6.94 -5.32 -1.46
CA VAL A 308 8.19 -6.04 -1.20
C VAL A 308 8.44 -6.25 0.30
N ASN A 309 8.16 -5.26 1.16
CA ASN A 309 8.37 -5.44 2.60
C ASN A 309 7.28 -6.32 3.24
N ILE A 310 6.04 -6.32 2.73
CA ILE A 310 5.03 -7.30 3.16
C ILE A 310 5.42 -8.71 2.69
N GLY A 311 5.91 -8.87 1.46
CA GLY A 311 6.43 -10.14 0.95
C GLY A 311 7.59 -10.66 1.82
N LEU A 312 8.54 -9.79 2.17
CA LEU A 312 9.65 -10.14 3.06
C LEU A 312 9.17 -10.62 4.43
N ILE A 313 8.25 -9.92 5.10
CA ILE A 313 7.81 -10.36 6.43
C ILE A 313 6.91 -11.61 6.39
N ASN A 314 6.17 -11.81 5.30
CA ASN A 314 5.44 -13.06 5.04
C ASN A 314 6.38 -14.25 4.81
N GLU A 315 7.54 -14.05 4.17
CA GLU A 315 8.61 -15.06 4.06
C GLU A 315 9.26 -15.34 5.43
N MET A 316 9.51 -14.28 6.22
CA MET A 316 10.08 -14.43 7.56
C MET A 316 9.12 -15.10 8.55
N ALA A 317 7.79 -14.92 8.41
CA ALA A 317 6.81 -15.65 9.22
C ALA A 317 6.86 -17.17 8.97
N GLN A 318 6.87 -17.57 7.70
CA GLN A 318 7.04 -18.98 7.30
C GLN A 318 8.35 -19.56 7.86
N LEU A 319 9.47 -18.83 7.76
CA LEU A 319 10.75 -19.26 8.31
C LEU A 319 10.77 -19.30 9.85
N ALA A 320 10.15 -18.34 10.52
CA ALA A 320 10.07 -18.30 11.99
C ALA A 320 9.25 -19.47 12.54
N HIS A 321 8.17 -19.87 11.85
CA HIS A 321 7.40 -21.06 12.21
C HIS A 321 8.23 -22.35 12.13
N GLU A 322 8.97 -22.57 11.04
CA GLU A 322 9.89 -23.71 10.88
C GLU A 322 11.05 -23.73 11.91
N LEU A 323 11.26 -22.62 12.63
CA LEU A 323 12.29 -22.46 13.66
C LEU A 323 11.73 -22.44 15.10
N ASP A 324 10.41 -22.56 15.29
CA ASP A 324 9.71 -22.43 16.58
C ASP A 324 9.93 -21.06 17.27
N ILE A 325 9.70 -19.97 16.51
CA ILE A 325 9.91 -18.56 16.94
C ILE A 325 8.65 -17.72 16.67
N ASP A 326 8.22 -16.89 17.64
CA ASP A 326 7.19 -15.87 17.40
C ASP A 326 7.71 -14.76 16.46
N ILE A 327 7.24 -14.75 15.22
CA ILE A 327 7.56 -13.69 14.25
C ILE A 327 7.12 -12.31 14.74
N TRP A 328 6.06 -12.22 15.54
CA TRP A 328 5.55 -10.96 16.05
C TRP A 328 6.48 -10.40 17.14
N GLU A 329 7.00 -11.22 18.06
CA GLU A 329 8.08 -10.83 18.98
C GLU A 329 9.31 -10.34 18.22
N VAL A 330 9.71 -11.05 17.14
CA VAL A 330 10.85 -10.65 16.31
C VAL A 330 10.62 -9.28 15.65
N VAL A 331 9.42 -9.00 15.14
CA VAL A 331 9.07 -7.68 14.57
C VAL A 331 9.04 -6.60 15.65
N ASP A 332 8.39 -6.85 16.79
CA ASP A 332 8.29 -5.91 17.91
C ASP A 332 9.69 -5.55 18.46
N ALA A 333 10.56 -6.56 18.60
CA ALA A 333 11.96 -6.38 19.00
C ALA A 333 12.78 -5.60 17.96
N ALA A 334 12.63 -5.91 16.67
CA ALA A 334 13.30 -5.18 15.59
C ALA A 334 12.81 -3.72 15.48
N ALA A 335 11.53 -3.45 15.75
CA ALA A 335 10.93 -2.13 15.77
C ALA A 335 11.47 -1.21 16.88
N THR A 336 12.11 -1.75 17.92
CA THR A 336 12.81 -0.93 18.94
C THR A 336 14.00 -0.14 18.37
N LYS A 337 14.51 -0.52 17.19
CA LYS A 337 15.67 0.11 16.55
C LYS A 337 15.28 1.45 15.91
N PRO A 338 15.81 2.60 16.36
CA PRO A 338 15.33 3.93 15.94
C PRO A 338 15.76 4.37 14.52
N PHE A 339 16.36 3.49 13.71
CA PHE A 339 16.75 3.79 12.33
C PHE A 339 16.92 2.54 11.47
N GLY A 340 16.56 2.66 10.18
CA GLY A 340 16.82 1.61 9.19
C GLY A 340 16.07 0.30 9.42
N PHE A 341 14.91 0.37 10.10
CA PHE A 341 13.88 -0.67 10.12
C PHE A 341 12.54 0.06 10.18
N GLN A 342 11.60 -0.32 9.31
CA GLN A 342 10.21 0.10 9.35
C GLN A 342 9.40 -1.18 9.57
N ALA A 343 8.56 -1.22 10.59
CA ALA A 343 7.76 -2.40 10.87
C ALA A 343 6.72 -2.63 9.76
N PHE A 344 6.77 -3.83 9.18
CA PHE A 344 5.69 -4.45 8.42
C PHE A 344 5.33 -5.73 9.17
N TYR A 345 4.06 -6.14 9.06
CA TYR A 345 3.52 -7.28 9.80
C TYR A 345 3.01 -8.33 8.82
N PRO A 346 3.12 -9.64 9.16
CA PRO A 346 2.61 -10.71 8.30
C PRO A 346 1.08 -10.71 8.25
N GLY A 347 0.53 -11.51 7.33
CA GLY A 347 -0.92 -11.64 7.17
C GLY A 347 -1.34 -12.78 6.25
N PRO A 348 -2.65 -12.96 6.02
CA PRO A 348 -3.19 -14.00 5.16
C PRO A 348 -2.91 -13.79 3.67
N GLY A 349 -2.30 -12.67 3.30
CA GLY A 349 -1.93 -12.28 1.96
C GLY A 349 -1.96 -10.76 1.83
N VAL A 350 -2.08 -10.28 0.59
CA VAL A 350 -2.19 -8.85 0.30
C VAL A 350 -3.33 -8.63 -0.69
N GLY A 351 -4.11 -7.57 -0.46
CA GLY A 351 -5.32 -7.30 -1.24
C GLY A 351 -5.63 -5.82 -1.45
N GLY A 352 -6.81 -5.57 -2.00
CA GLY A 352 -7.23 -4.25 -2.48
C GLY A 352 -6.52 -3.86 -3.78
N HIS A 353 -6.85 -2.69 -4.34
CA HIS A 353 -6.45 -2.35 -5.71
C HIS A 353 -4.97 -1.99 -5.87
N CYS A 354 -4.37 -1.20 -4.97
CA CYS A 354 -3.06 -0.59 -5.28
C CYS A 354 -1.83 -1.51 -5.12
N ILE A 355 -1.89 -2.60 -4.36
CA ILE A 355 -0.68 -3.39 -4.04
C ILE A 355 -0.50 -4.65 -4.89
N PRO A 356 -1.55 -5.41 -5.23
CA PRO A 356 -1.46 -6.49 -6.22
C PRO A 356 -1.38 -5.98 -7.67
N LEU A 357 -1.72 -4.70 -7.95
CA LEU A 357 -1.75 -4.15 -9.32
C LEU A 357 -0.58 -3.21 -9.63
N ASP A 358 -0.35 -2.14 -8.87
CA ASP A 358 0.65 -1.10 -9.21
C ASP A 358 2.07 -1.64 -9.46
N PRO A 359 2.60 -2.63 -8.72
CA PRO A 359 3.91 -3.21 -9.01
C PRO A 359 3.95 -3.95 -10.36
N GLN A 360 2.82 -4.48 -10.83
CA GLN A 360 2.71 -5.16 -12.14
C GLN A 360 2.77 -4.17 -13.31
N TYR A 361 2.29 -2.92 -13.14
CA TYR A 361 2.54 -1.83 -14.11
C TYR A 361 4.04 -1.58 -14.28
N LEU A 362 4.79 -1.52 -13.18
CA LEU A 362 6.25 -1.30 -13.22
C LEU A 362 6.98 -2.52 -13.80
N ALA A 363 6.59 -3.73 -13.44
CA ALA A 363 7.13 -4.97 -13.98
C ALA A 363 6.86 -5.12 -15.49
N TRP A 364 5.68 -4.72 -15.96
CA TRP A 364 5.33 -4.71 -17.39
C TRP A 364 6.23 -3.73 -18.18
N ARG A 365 6.30 -2.46 -17.75
CA ARG A 365 7.12 -1.43 -18.41
C ARG A 365 8.63 -1.74 -18.36
N ALA A 366 9.09 -2.39 -17.28
CA ALA A 366 10.46 -2.88 -17.18
C ALA A 366 10.78 -3.99 -18.21
N ARG A 367 9.83 -4.88 -18.51
CA ARG A 367 10.00 -5.94 -19.53
C ARG A 367 10.18 -5.36 -20.93
N GLU A 368 9.48 -4.27 -21.28
CA GLU A 368 9.74 -3.51 -22.53
C GLU A 368 11.18 -2.98 -22.60
N ALA A 369 11.68 -2.46 -21.48
CA ALA A 369 13.08 -2.01 -21.32
C ALA A 369 14.10 -3.16 -21.18
N ASN A 370 13.69 -4.42 -21.42
CA ASN A 370 14.51 -5.63 -21.27
C ASN A 370 15.09 -5.81 -19.85
N PHE A 371 14.40 -5.33 -18.82
CA PHE A 371 14.80 -5.40 -17.42
C PHE A 371 13.89 -6.33 -16.60
N THR A 372 14.48 -7.17 -15.74
CA THR A 372 13.75 -8.13 -14.90
C THR A 372 13.60 -7.62 -13.47
N THR A 373 12.37 -7.34 -13.05
CA THR A 373 11.99 -6.81 -11.73
C THR A 373 11.97 -7.86 -10.62
N ARG A 374 13.07 -8.59 -10.42
CA ARG A 374 13.16 -9.76 -9.52
C ARG A 374 12.48 -9.57 -8.15
N PHE A 375 12.67 -8.43 -7.48
CA PHE A 375 12.03 -8.18 -6.18
C PHE A 375 10.49 -8.07 -6.27
N ILE A 376 9.95 -7.54 -7.36
CA ILE A 376 8.49 -7.51 -7.60
C ILE A 376 8.00 -8.93 -7.88
N ASP A 377 8.68 -9.66 -8.77
CA ASP A 377 8.28 -11.02 -9.15
C ASP A 377 8.31 -11.97 -7.93
N THR A 378 9.33 -11.86 -7.05
CA THR A 378 9.42 -12.64 -5.79
C THR A 378 8.42 -12.18 -4.72
N ALA A 379 8.20 -10.87 -4.55
CA ALA A 379 7.22 -10.38 -3.58
C ALA A 379 5.79 -10.77 -3.95
N GLU A 380 5.46 -10.73 -5.25
CA GLU A 380 4.20 -11.26 -5.79
C GLU A 380 4.06 -12.75 -5.50
N GLN A 381 5.12 -13.55 -5.73
CA GLN A 381 5.13 -14.98 -5.42
C GLN A 381 4.82 -15.22 -3.93
N VAL A 382 5.58 -14.63 -2.99
CA VAL A 382 5.33 -14.86 -1.56
C VAL A 382 3.92 -14.40 -1.15
N ASN A 383 3.51 -13.18 -1.52
CA ASN A 383 2.21 -12.64 -1.11
C ASN A 383 1.01 -13.41 -1.69
N SER A 384 1.14 -13.98 -2.89
CA SER A 384 0.09 -14.80 -3.52
C SER A 384 0.02 -16.25 -2.98
N HIS A 385 1.09 -16.74 -2.34
CA HIS A 385 1.09 -18.08 -1.71
C HIS A 385 0.59 -18.05 -0.25
N MET A 386 0.60 -16.89 0.42
CA MET A 386 0.13 -16.77 1.82
C MET A 386 -1.29 -17.30 2.09
N PRO A 387 -2.29 -17.16 1.19
CA PRO A 387 -3.60 -17.76 1.41
C PRO A 387 -3.56 -19.29 1.55
N GLY A 388 -2.76 -19.95 0.71
CA GLY A 388 -2.54 -21.40 0.77
C GLY A 388 -1.68 -21.82 1.97
N TYR A 389 -0.74 -20.98 2.41
CA TYR A 389 0.00 -21.20 3.66
C TYR A 389 -0.92 -21.13 4.88
N VAL A 390 -1.74 -20.09 5.02
CA VAL A 390 -2.73 -19.96 6.10
C VAL A 390 -3.72 -21.13 6.11
N ALA A 391 -4.25 -21.52 4.94
CA ALA A 391 -5.13 -22.68 4.84
C ALA A 391 -4.45 -24.02 5.20
N SER A 392 -3.11 -24.09 5.11
CA SER A 392 -2.33 -25.26 5.54
C SER A 392 -2.02 -25.20 7.04
N ARG A 393 -1.71 -24.02 7.60
CA ARG A 393 -1.60 -23.85 9.06
C ARG A 393 -2.90 -24.19 9.80
N VAL A 394 -4.06 -23.90 9.21
CA VAL A 394 -5.37 -24.38 9.69
C VAL A 394 -5.47 -25.91 9.72
N VAL A 395 -4.94 -26.60 8.70
CA VAL A 395 -4.88 -28.08 8.66
C VAL A 395 -4.03 -28.61 9.81
N ASP A 396 -2.85 -28.02 10.04
CA ASP A 396 -1.94 -28.45 11.10
C ASP A 396 -2.57 -28.29 12.50
N ILE A 397 -3.09 -27.09 12.80
CA ILE A 397 -3.68 -26.76 14.12
C ILE A 397 -4.89 -27.64 14.44
N LEU A 398 -5.64 -28.11 13.43
CA LEU A 398 -6.73 -29.08 13.58
C LEU A 398 -6.19 -30.53 13.72
N ASN A 399 -5.18 -30.92 12.93
CA ASN A 399 -4.53 -32.24 13.03
C ASN A 399 -3.89 -32.47 14.40
N ASP A 400 -3.27 -31.47 15.01
CA ASP A 400 -2.72 -31.51 16.38
C ASP A 400 -3.78 -31.85 17.45
N ARG A 401 -5.05 -31.66 17.12
CA ARG A 401 -6.22 -31.97 17.97
C ARG A 401 -6.94 -33.26 17.53
N GLY A 402 -6.44 -33.95 16.52
CA GLY A 402 -7.08 -35.11 15.90
C GLY A 402 -8.34 -34.77 15.10
N LEU A 403 -8.51 -33.50 14.70
CA LEU A 403 -9.68 -33.00 13.99
C LEU A 403 -9.39 -32.89 12.48
N PRO A 404 -10.29 -33.36 11.59
CA PRO A 404 -10.13 -33.16 10.16
C PRO A 404 -10.46 -31.71 9.74
N VAL A 405 -10.02 -31.31 8.55
CA VAL A 405 -10.54 -30.10 7.88
C VAL A 405 -11.82 -30.40 7.10
N PHE A 406 -11.91 -31.58 6.49
CA PHE A 406 -13.08 -32.00 5.72
C PHE A 406 -14.33 -32.10 6.60
N GLY A 407 -15.38 -31.36 6.24
CA GLY A 407 -16.68 -31.32 6.92
C GLY A 407 -16.75 -30.44 8.17
N THR A 408 -15.61 -29.91 8.63
CA THR A 408 -15.48 -29.08 9.84
C THR A 408 -16.02 -27.67 9.61
N GLU A 409 -16.71 -27.12 10.61
CA GLU A 409 -17.31 -25.79 10.56
C GLU A 409 -16.33 -24.73 11.07
N ILE A 410 -15.95 -23.81 10.18
CA ILE A 410 -14.95 -22.77 10.41
C ILE A 410 -15.59 -21.40 10.25
N LEU A 411 -15.35 -20.51 11.21
CA LEU A 411 -15.73 -19.11 11.16
C LEU A 411 -14.58 -18.27 10.59
N ALA A 412 -14.74 -17.76 9.37
CA ALA A 412 -13.87 -16.70 8.86
C ALA A 412 -14.29 -15.35 9.46
N VAL A 413 -13.37 -14.70 10.17
CA VAL A 413 -13.61 -13.41 10.84
C VAL A 413 -12.96 -12.31 10.00
N GLY A 414 -13.82 -11.50 9.37
CA GLY A 414 -13.46 -10.49 8.39
C GLY A 414 -13.20 -11.04 6.98
N ILE A 415 -13.72 -10.35 5.95
CA ILE A 415 -13.39 -10.57 4.53
C ILE A 415 -13.02 -9.30 3.76
N ALA A 416 -13.15 -8.11 4.36
CA ALA A 416 -12.58 -6.89 3.76
C ALA A 416 -11.05 -7.01 3.57
N TYR A 417 -10.48 -6.34 2.55
CA TYR A 417 -9.04 -6.43 2.26
C TYR A 417 -8.15 -5.68 3.27
N LYS A 418 -8.74 -4.77 4.06
CA LYS A 418 -8.10 -3.94 5.09
C LYS A 418 -9.06 -3.83 6.28
N PRO A 419 -8.58 -3.77 7.54
CA PRO A 419 -9.43 -3.48 8.69
C PRO A 419 -10.18 -2.14 8.56
N ASP A 420 -11.34 -2.08 9.21
CA ASP A 420 -12.22 -0.92 9.35
C ASP A 420 -12.79 -0.30 8.06
N VAL A 421 -12.61 -0.95 6.89
CA VAL A 421 -13.30 -0.58 5.65
C VAL A 421 -14.30 -1.64 5.23
N ALA A 422 -15.37 -1.20 4.58
CA ALA A 422 -16.36 -2.06 3.93
C ALA A 422 -15.96 -2.34 2.47
N ASP A 423 -14.73 -2.78 2.19
CA ASP A 423 -14.24 -3.10 0.83
C ASP A 423 -13.51 -4.45 0.80
N ASP A 424 -14.00 -5.36 -0.03
CA ASP A 424 -13.66 -6.78 -0.15
C ASP A 424 -13.09 -7.15 -1.53
N ARG A 425 -12.94 -6.16 -2.41
CA ARG A 425 -12.36 -6.33 -3.76
C ARG A 425 -10.88 -6.70 -3.64
N GLU A 426 -10.44 -7.67 -4.45
CA GLU A 426 -9.09 -8.25 -4.39
C GLU A 426 -8.69 -8.71 -2.97
N SER A 427 -9.63 -9.16 -2.13
CA SER A 427 -9.33 -9.54 -0.75
C SER A 427 -8.67 -10.92 -0.63
N ALA A 428 -7.47 -10.97 -0.07
CA ALA A 428 -6.77 -12.23 0.23
C ALA A 428 -7.55 -13.16 1.18
N SER A 429 -8.43 -12.59 2.03
CA SER A 429 -9.32 -13.34 2.91
C SER A 429 -10.25 -14.28 2.13
N LEU A 430 -10.72 -13.87 0.94
CA LEU A 430 -11.54 -14.72 0.07
C LEU A 430 -10.74 -15.91 -0.48
N HIS A 431 -9.48 -15.70 -0.87
CA HIS A 431 -8.59 -16.78 -1.33
C HIS A 431 -8.29 -17.80 -0.22
N VAL A 432 -8.15 -17.39 1.05
CA VAL A 432 -8.05 -18.34 2.18
C VAL A 432 -9.33 -19.17 2.31
N ILE A 433 -10.50 -18.54 2.18
CA ILE A 433 -11.79 -19.20 2.28
C ILE A 433 -11.98 -20.23 1.17
N ASP A 434 -11.57 -19.92 -0.06
CA ASP A 434 -11.62 -20.87 -1.18
C ASP A 434 -10.61 -22.01 -1.05
N GLU A 435 -9.38 -21.75 -0.56
CA GLU A 435 -8.41 -22.78 -0.21
C GLU A 435 -8.96 -23.74 0.89
N LEU A 436 -9.67 -23.22 1.88
CA LEU A 436 -10.34 -24.02 2.92
C LEU A 436 -11.54 -24.81 2.37
N LYS A 437 -12.38 -24.20 1.52
CA LYS A 437 -13.49 -24.87 0.82
C LYS A 437 -12.98 -25.99 -0.09
N ALA A 438 -11.84 -25.80 -0.77
CA ALA A 438 -11.19 -26.82 -1.59
C ALA A 438 -10.65 -28.02 -0.77
N ARG A 439 -10.27 -27.79 0.50
CA ARG A 439 -9.95 -28.84 1.49
C ARG A 439 -11.21 -29.48 2.12
N GLY A 440 -12.41 -29.04 1.72
CA GLY A 440 -13.69 -29.56 2.19
C GLY A 440 -14.21 -28.96 3.49
N ALA A 441 -13.64 -27.85 3.97
CA ALA A 441 -14.18 -27.14 5.14
C ALA A 441 -15.51 -26.46 4.81
N LYS A 442 -16.40 -26.39 5.80
CA LYS A 442 -17.62 -25.57 5.74
C LYS A 442 -17.30 -24.20 6.33
N VAL A 443 -17.14 -23.19 5.49
CA VAL A 443 -16.77 -21.84 5.94
C VAL A 443 -18.00 -20.92 5.98
N SER A 444 -18.20 -20.27 7.12
CA SER A 444 -19.16 -19.16 7.30
C SER A 444 -18.39 -17.89 7.67
N VAL A 445 -18.93 -16.72 7.36
CA VAL A 445 -18.24 -15.42 7.52
C VAL A 445 -18.94 -14.53 8.54
N PHE A 446 -18.18 -14.01 9.51
CA PHE A 446 -18.57 -12.84 10.29
C PHE A 446 -17.77 -11.62 9.84
N ASP A 447 -18.41 -10.69 9.14
CA ASP A 447 -17.86 -9.37 8.81
C ASP A 447 -18.97 -8.31 8.91
N PRO A 448 -19.00 -7.50 9.99
CA PRO A 448 -20.07 -6.54 10.24
C PRO A 448 -19.98 -5.28 9.36
N LEU A 449 -18.88 -5.05 8.63
CA LEU A 449 -18.73 -3.89 7.74
C LEU A 449 -19.02 -4.25 6.28
N VAL A 450 -18.68 -5.45 5.84
CA VAL A 450 -18.96 -5.94 4.48
C VAL A 450 -20.46 -6.23 4.30
N GLY A 451 -21.10 -6.77 5.33
CA GLY A 451 -22.56 -6.96 5.42
C GLY A 451 -23.08 -8.23 4.73
N ALA A 452 -24.14 -8.81 5.32
CA ALA A 452 -24.66 -10.12 4.95
C ALA A 452 -25.01 -10.28 3.46
N ASP A 453 -25.62 -9.27 2.83
CA ASP A 453 -25.99 -9.32 1.40
C ASP A 453 -24.80 -9.30 0.45
N ARG A 454 -23.62 -8.87 0.91
CA ARG A 454 -22.39 -8.91 0.11
C ARG A 454 -21.59 -10.17 0.35
N ILE A 455 -21.56 -10.67 1.58
CA ILE A 455 -21.08 -12.02 1.91
C ILE A 455 -21.81 -13.07 1.04
N ARG A 456 -23.14 -12.96 0.92
CA ARG A 456 -23.96 -13.83 0.05
C ARG A 456 -23.60 -13.77 -1.44
N ARG A 457 -23.02 -12.66 -1.94
CA ARG A 457 -22.59 -12.52 -3.35
C ARG A 457 -21.30 -13.28 -3.68
N HIS A 458 -20.59 -13.80 -2.67
CA HIS A 458 -19.43 -14.68 -2.82
C HIS A 458 -19.78 -16.17 -2.62
N ASP A 459 -21.07 -16.51 -2.62
CA ASP A 459 -21.60 -17.84 -2.24
C ASP A 459 -21.13 -18.30 -0.84
N LEU A 460 -21.07 -17.36 0.12
CA LEU A 460 -20.70 -17.59 1.51
C LEU A 460 -21.88 -17.39 2.46
N VAL A 461 -21.88 -18.12 3.58
CA VAL A 461 -22.91 -18.03 4.62
C VAL A 461 -22.54 -16.92 5.61
N PRO A 462 -23.32 -15.83 5.74
CA PRO A 462 -23.08 -14.82 6.77
C PRO A 462 -23.45 -15.32 8.16
N VAL A 463 -22.78 -14.78 9.16
CA VAL A 463 -22.99 -14.94 10.59
C VAL A 463 -23.22 -13.54 11.16
N ASP A 464 -24.28 -13.34 11.94
CA ASP A 464 -24.60 -12.05 12.55
C ASP A 464 -23.97 -11.93 13.95
N GLU A 465 -23.71 -10.72 14.43
CA GLU A 465 -23.01 -10.45 15.70
C GLU A 465 -23.70 -11.12 16.92
N GLY A 466 -25.02 -11.26 16.86
CA GLY A 466 -25.84 -11.89 17.90
C GLY A 466 -25.78 -13.41 17.95
N ASP A 467 -25.17 -14.09 16.98
CA ASP A 467 -25.16 -15.55 16.89
C ASP A 467 -24.43 -16.24 18.05
N ASP A 468 -24.81 -17.49 18.30
CA ASP A 468 -24.04 -18.48 19.05
C ASP A 468 -22.95 -19.06 18.14
N LEU A 469 -21.69 -18.80 18.50
CA LEU A 469 -20.52 -19.25 17.75
C LEU A 469 -20.01 -20.64 18.18
N SER A 470 -20.59 -21.26 19.22
CA SER A 470 -20.15 -22.57 19.74
C SER A 470 -20.31 -23.75 18.76
N ARG A 471 -21.07 -23.55 17.68
CA ARG A 471 -21.14 -24.47 16.52
C ARG A 471 -19.83 -24.58 15.74
N PHE A 472 -19.00 -23.53 15.76
CA PHE A 472 -17.74 -23.49 15.02
C PHE A 472 -16.64 -24.22 15.80
N THR A 473 -15.90 -25.05 15.09
CA THR A 473 -14.74 -25.77 15.65
C THR A 473 -13.51 -24.87 15.73
N MET A 474 -13.35 -23.98 14.75
CA MET A 474 -12.28 -22.99 14.68
C MET A 474 -12.81 -21.65 14.17
N ALA A 475 -12.27 -20.54 14.69
CA ALA A 475 -12.36 -19.23 14.07
C ALA A 475 -11.00 -18.84 13.49
N VAL A 476 -10.98 -18.23 12.30
CA VAL A 476 -9.76 -17.71 11.66
C VAL A 476 -9.92 -16.21 11.46
N VAL A 477 -9.09 -15.41 12.12
CA VAL A 477 -9.06 -13.95 11.92
C VAL A 477 -8.30 -13.66 10.65
N LEU A 478 -9.01 -13.20 9.62
CA LEU A 478 -8.47 -12.81 8.32
C LEU A 478 -8.45 -11.28 8.17
N THR A 479 -9.42 -10.58 8.79
CA THR A 479 -9.41 -9.11 8.83
C THR A 479 -9.71 -8.59 10.24
N ASP A 480 -8.93 -7.61 10.67
CA ASP A 480 -8.76 -7.17 12.07
C ASP A 480 -9.55 -5.89 12.41
N HIS A 481 -10.86 -5.91 12.18
CA HIS A 481 -11.75 -4.77 12.41
C HIS A 481 -11.92 -4.43 13.89
N ARG A 482 -11.74 -3.16 14.27
CA ARG A 482 -11.85 -2.68 15.67
C ARG A 482 -13.25 -2.77 16.29
N VAL A 483 -14.28 -3.01 15.47
CA VAL A 483 -15.68 -3.15 15.93
C VAL A 483 -16.01 -4.57 16.43
N ILE A 484 -15.15 -5.56 16.16
CA ILE A 484 -15.41 -6.96 16.51
C ILE A 484 -15.04 -7.24 17.98
N ASP A 485 -15.95 -7.87 18.72
CA ASP A 485 -15.68 -8.47 20.03
C ASP A 485 -14.90 -9.79 19.88
N TYR A 486 -13.57 -9.69 19.94
CA TYR A 486 -12.66 -10.82 19.84
C TYR A 486 -12.69 -11.72 21.09
N ASP A 487 -12.92 -11.18 22.29
CA ASP A 487 -12.98 -11.99 23.50
C ASP A 487 -14.28 -12.84 23.54
N LYS A 488 -15.41 -12.36 22.98
CA LYS A 488 -16.58 -13.21 22.70
C LYS A 488 -16.22 -14.39 21.79
N ILE A 489 -15.46 -14.14 20.71
CA ILE A 489 -15.09 -15.19 19.75
C ILE A 489 -14.22 -16.25 20.44
N ALA A 490 -13.17 -15.85 21.16
CA ALA A 490 -12.32 -16.79 21.89
C ALA A 490 -13.02 -17.48 23.07
N ALA A 491 -14.05 -16.87 23.67
CA ALA A 491 -14.84 -17.50 24.72
C ALA A 491 -15.87 -18.53 24.22
N GLN A 492 -16.30 -18.44 22.96
CA GLN A 492 -17.31 -19.33 22.37
C GLN A 492 -16.73 -20.41 21.44
N VAL A 493 -15.61 -20.15 20.76
CA VAL A 493 -15.06 -21.04 19.73
C VAL A 493 -13.87 -21.85 20.25
N GLY A 494 -13.87 -23.16 20.00
CA GLY A 494 -12.91 -24.10 20.60
C GLY A 494 -11.44 -23.86 20.25
N VAL A 495 -11.17 -23.27 19.08
CA VAL A 495 -9.83 -22.88 18.62
C VAL A 495 -9.91 -21.56 17.86
N VAL A 496 -8.91 -20.68 18.01
CA VAL A 496 -8.79 -19.47 17.19
C VAL A 496 -7.42 -19.45 16.51
N PHE A 497 -7.38 -19.07 15.23
CA PHE A 497 -6.13 -18.78 14.51
C PHE A 497 -6.12 -17.31 14.07
N ASP A 498 -5.23 -16.53 14.67
CA ASP A 498 -5.10 -15.09 14.49
C ASP A 498 -3.99 -14.77 13.49
N THR A 499 -4.37 -14.59 12.22
CA THR A 499 -3.42 -14.24 11.15
C THR A 499 -3.03 -12.76 11.13
N ARG A 500 -3.54 -11.97 12.08
CA ARG A 500 -3.46 -10.50 12.08
C ARG A 500 -2.80 -9.93 13.33
N GLY A 501 -2.46 -10.77 14.32
CA GLY A 501 -1.89 -10.36 15.61
C GLY A 501 -2.86 -9.53 16.46
N MET A 502 -4.17 -9.65 16.22
CA MET A 502 -5.18 -8.84 16.90
C MET A 502 -5.33 -9.19 18.39
N TYR A 503 -5.27 -10.47 18.76
CA TYR A 503 -5.35 -10.89 20.16
C TYR A 503 -4.13 -10.43 20.97
N ARG A 504 -2.93 -10.39 20.34
CA ARG A 504 -1.73 -9.78 20.95
C ARG A 504 -1.96 -8.30 21.26
N ARG A 505 -2.56 -7.54 20.33
CA ARG A 505 -2.77 -6.09 20.48
C ARG A 505 -3.81 -5.70 21.54
N ILE A 506 -4.83 -6.52 21.78
CA ILE A 506 -5.79 -6.31 22.88
C ILE A 506 -5.30 -6.88 24.22
N GLY A 507 -4.17 -7.61 24.23
CA GLY A 507 -3.60 -8.23 25.44
C GLY A 507 -4.40 -9.42 25.97
N SER A 508 -5.17 -10.09 25.12
CA SER A 508 -6.01 -11.23 25.54
C SER A 508 -5.14 -12.44 25.89
N THR A 509 -5.47 -13.12 26.99
CA THR A 509 -4.72 -14.27 27.52
C THR A 509 -5.39 -15.61 27.20
N ALA A 510 -6.14 -15.67 26.10
CA ALA A 510 -6.95 -16.81 25.71
C ALA A 510 -6.11 -17.97 25.15
N ALA A 511 -5.96 -19.05 25.93
CA ALA A 511 -5.07 -20.17 25.63
C ALA A 511 -5.48 -21.07 24.44
N ASN A 512 -6.61 -20.78 23.79
CA ASN A 512 -7.09 -21.40 22.56
C ASN A 512 -6.70 -20.62 21.28
N VAL A 513 -6.03 -19.46 21.42
CA VAL A 513 -5.54 -18.64 20.30
C VAL A 513 -4.17 -19.13 19.83
N HIS A 514 -4.04 -19.29 18.52
CA HIS A 514 -2.79 -19.50 17.78
C HIS A 514 -2.48 -18.25 16.97
N HIS A 515 -1.20 -17.93 16.77
CA HIS A 515 -0.77 -16.85 15.89
C HIS A 515 -0.13 -17.41 14.62
N LEU A 516 -0.17 -16.61 13.54
CA LEU A 516 0.55 -16.85 12.28
C LEU A 516 2.05 -16.62 12.45
#